data_AF-A0A849WXP8-F1
#
_entry.id   AF-A0A849WXP8-F1
#
_cell.length_a   1.000
_cell.length_b   1.000
_cell.length_c   1.000
_cell.angle_alpha   90.00
_cell.angle_beta   90.00
_cell.angle_gamma   90.00
#
_symmetry.space_group_name_H-M   'P 1'
#
loop_
_entity.id
_entity.type
_entity.pdbx_description
1 polymer ?
#
loop_
_entity_poly.entity_id
_entity_poly.type
_entity_poly.pdbx_seq_one_letter_code
_entity_poly.pdbx_strand_id
1 'polypeptide(L)'
;MKVVSLTSVVIFLSFVAQAKYCINYYNNNFASKAQYESLVPLDLMKFVDDEVEKVNGSFNFKNILNQLNPFAQQPSQESKYSDVEVLLSMHPEAKNWSRAKVVQALNKITFDRIKKYQPIDPTDKRLDGIDAKVAQAVLDSLNDHPVASQSVSDRKYEQTEKGINIGYCFGRAFYVHEMLLRLGVDENSIKKIWAVGEMNSGDISWQFHVATMVRLNDGKWVVIDPILGRLVSAEHWHKEFAQENSTGDLRAYITEANKFGGSAGRYDPKQLGLRLDVHRDFYKNFFTDLQAWFKFYSDDKALSKFLGVEIPKRPNSKDSVIEKEQKRKENEERLKKKIQDYYDNMS
;
A
#
# COMPACT_ATOMS: atom_id res chain seq x y z
N MET A 1 18.57 -36.48 7.54
CA MET A 1 17.20 -36.11 7.96
C MET A 1 17.25 -34.70 8.53
N LYS A 2 16.64 -33.71 7.86
CA LYS A 2 16.48 -32.37 8.45
C LYS A 2 15.36 -32.46 9.48
N VAL A 3 15.72 -32.33 10.76
CA VAL A 3 14.75 -32.22 11.85
C VAL A 3 14.07 -30.87 11.69
N VAL A 4 12.84 -30.87 11.21
CA VAL A 4 12.00 -29.68 11.25
C VAL A 4 11.69 -29.43 12.72
N SER A 5 12.13 -28.28 13.23
CA SER A 5 11.88 -27.88 14.62
C SER A 5 10.37 -27.83 14.88
N LEU A 6 9.91 -28.47 15.95
CA LEU A 6 8.51 -28.50 16.38
C LEU A 6 7.95 -27.08 16.55
N THR A 7 8.81 -26.11 16.88
CA THR A 7 8.47 -24.69 17.05
C THR A 7 7.97 -24.05 15.74
N SER A 8 8.58 -24.40 14.60
CA SER A 8 8.17 -23.86 13.29
C SER A 8 6.78 -24.37 12.85
N VAL A 9 6.39 -25.60 13.27
CA VAL A 9 5.08 -26.18 12.96
C VAL A 9 3.98 -25.54 13.81
N VAL A 10 4.24 -25.29 15.10
CA VAL A 10 3.28 -24.65 16.02
C VAL A 10 3.01 -23.20 15.62
N ILE A 11 4.04 -22.50 15.15
CA ILE A 11 3.95 -21.12 14.67
C ILE A 11 3.16 -21.05 13.34
N PHE A 12 3.38 -21.96 12.39
CA PHE A 12 2.61 -22.01 11.14
C PHE A 12 1.10 -22.29 11.34
N LEU A 13 0.74 -23.04 12.39
CA LEU A 13 -0.65 -23.36 12.73
C LEU A 13 -1.42 -22.15 13.29
N SER A 14 -0.78 -21.19 13.95
CA SER A 14 -1.46 -19.99 14.50
C SER A 14 -1.84 -18.96 13.41
N PHE A 15 -1.07 -18.87 12.31
CA PHE A 15 -1.32 -17.92 11.21
C PHE A 15 -2.44 -18.35 10.27
N VAL A 16 -2.41 -19.63 9.86
CA VAL A 16 -3.51 -20.23 9.12
C VAL A 16 -4.79 -20.11 9.95
N ALA A 17 -4.69 -20.17 11.28
CA ALA A 17 -5.82 -19.94 12.15
C ALA A 17 -6.32 -18.49 12.12
N GLN A 18 -5.49 -17.43 12.10
CA GLN A 18 -5.97 -16.04 12.08
C GLN A 18 -6.65 -15.63 10.77
N ALA A 19 -6.04 -15.94 9.61
CA ALA A 19 -6.67 -15.68 8.32
C ALA A 19 -7.91 -16.57 8.12
N LYS A 20 -7.83 -17.88 8.41
CA LYS A 20 -9.04 -18.71 8.38
C LYS A 20 -10.07 -18.26 9.41
N TYR A 21 -9.69 -17.71 10.55
CA TYR A 21 -10.62 -17.20 11.55
C TYR A 21 -11.37 -16.00 11.01
N CYS A 22 -10.70 -15.02 10.40
CA CYS A 22 -11.39 -13.87 9.83
C CYS A 22 -12.33 -14.30 8.67
N ILE A 23 -11.86 -15.17 7.75
CA ILE A 23 -12.71 -15.76 6.70
C ILE A 23 -13.89 -16.53 7.30
N ASN A 24 -13.65 -17.41 8.27
CA ASN A 24 -14.69 -18.21 8.91
C ASN A 24 -15.66 -17.34 9.69
N TYR A 25 -15.18 -16.31 10.38
CA TYR A 25 -16.00 -15.36 11.11
C TYR A 25 -16.95 -14.64 10.15
N TYR A 26 -16.47 -14.14 9.01
CA TYR A 26 -17.35 -13.53 8.01
C TYR A 26 -18.25 -14.57 7.31
N ASN A 27 -17.73 -15.74 6.94
CA ASN A 27 -18.52 -16.79 6.29
C ASN A 27 -19.63 -17.37 7.18
N ASN A 28 -19.41 -17.42 8.50
CA ASN A 28 -20.39 -17.92 9.46
C ASN A 28 -21.40 -16.85 9.89
N ASN A 29 -21.02 -15.57 9.84
CA ASN A 29 -21.88 -14.46 10.27
C ASN A 29 -22.57 -13.74 9.10
N PHE A 30 -22.27 -14.07 7.84
CA PHE A 30 -22.87 -13.43 6.66
C PHE A 30 -23.28 -14.47 5.60
N ALA A 31 -24.48 -14.29 5.03
CA ALA A 31 -25.13 -15.25 4.13
C ALA A 31 -24.47 -15.45 2.75
N SER A 32 -23.38 -14.75 2.44
CA SER A 32 -22.68 -14.88 1.15
C SER A 32 -21.19 -15.19 1.34
N LYS A 33 -20.84 -16.47 1.18
CA LYS A 33 -19.49 -17.06 1.30
C LYS A 33 -18.43 -16.45 0.37
N ALA A 34 -18.84 -15.82 -0.73
CA ALA A 34 -17.97 -15.39 -1.82
C ALA A 34 -17.43 -13.96 -1.72
N GLN A 35 -17.81 -13.17 -0.70
CA GLN A 35 -17.47 -11.73 -0.65
C GLN A 35 -16.23 -11.37 0.19
N TYR A 36 -15.69 -12.30 0.99
CA TYR A 36 -14.66 -11.98 2.00
C TYR A 36 -13.39 -12.84 1.93
N GLU A 37 -13.26 -13.69 0.91
CA GLU A 37 -12.06 -14.53 0.71
C GLU A 37 -10.81 -13.70 0.36
N SER A 38 -10.94 -12.40 0.04
CA SER A 38 -9.79 -11.48 -0.05
C SER A 38 -9.39 -10.96 1.34
N LEU A 39 -8.96 -11.87 2.21
CA LEU A 39 -8.08 -11.40 3.28
C LEU A 39 -6.79 -10.98 2.62
N VAL A 40 -6.53 -9.68 2.72
CA VAL A 40 -5.31 -9.00 2.29
C VAL A 40 -4.04 -9.87 2.38
N PRO A 41 -3.75 -10.57 3.50
CA PRO A 41 -2.59 -11.46 3.57
C PRO A 41 -2.63 -12.64 2.57
N LEU A 42 -3.75 -13.36 2.47
CA LEU A 42 -3.84 -14.54 1.57
C LEU A 42 -3.77 -14.13 0.10
N ASP A 43 -4.41 -13.02 -0.24
CA ASP A 43 -4.39 -12.46 -1.59
C ASP A 43 -2.98 -12.01 -1.99
N LEU A 44 -2.32 -11.25 -1.12
CA LEU A 44 -0.97 -10.74 -1.37
C LEU A 44 0.08 -11.86 -1.41
N MET A 45 0.02 -12.82 -0.49
CA MET A 45 0.96 -13.96 -0.48
C MET A 45 0.81 -14.82 -1.74
N LYS A 46 -0.43 -15.11 -2.16
CA LYS A 46 -0.69 -15.82 -3.42
C LYS A 46 -0.10 -15.06 -4.61
N PHE A 47 -0.21 -13.74 -4.62
CA PHE A 47 0.34 -12.93 -5.70
C PHE A 47 1.88 -13.01 -5.77
N VAL A 48 2.58 -13.06 -4.63
CA VAL A 48 4.04 -13.28 -4.60
C VAL A 48 4.39 -14.63 -5.23
N ASP A 49 3.67 -15.69 -4.84
CA ASP A 49 3.91 -17.03 -5.36
C ASP A 49 3.64 -17.11 -6.86
N ASP A 50 2.53 -16.53 -7.33
CA ASP A 50 2.19 -16.46 -8.75
C ASP A 50 3.25 -15.69 -9.55
N GLU A 51 3.81 -14.59 -9.04
CA GLU A 51 4.90 -13.85 -9.72
C GLU A 51 6.17 -14.71 -9.84
N VAL A 52 6.58 -15.38 -8.76
CA VAL A 52 7.78 -16.23 -8.73
C VAL A 52 7.61 -17.43 -9.66
N GLU A 53 6.45 -18.08 -9.66
CA GLU A 53 6.15 -19.20 -10.56
C GLU A 53 6.14 -18.79 -12.03
N LYS A 54 5.61 -17.59 -12.35
CA LYS A 54 5.66 -17.03 -13.70
C LYS A 54 7.10 -16.79 -14.18
N VAL A 55 7.97 -16.27 -13.30
CA VAL A 55 9.40 -16.10 -13.63
C VAL A 55 10.05 -17.44 -13.90
N ASN A 56 9.79 -18.47 -13.09
CA ASN A 56 10.42 -19.78 -13.24
C ASN A 56 9.87 -20.62 -14.40
N GLY A 57 8.85 -20.14 -15.12
CA GLY A 57 8.27 -20.84 -16.27
C GLY A 57 7.39 -22.04 -15.92
N SER A 58 7.08 -22.24 -14.63
CA SER A 58 6.19 -23.32 -14.16
C SER A 58 4.70 -22.97 -14.35
N PHE A 59 4.39 -21.73 -14.71
CA PHE A 59 3.03 -21.21 -14.72
C PHE A 59 2.29 -21.46 -16.04
N ASN A 60 1.30 -22.36 -16.02
CA ASN A 60 0.45 -22.64 -17.18
C ASN A 60 -0.73 -21.65 -17.24
N PHE A 61 -0.57 -20.61 -18.07
CA PHE A 61 -1.50 -19.47 -18.20
C PHE A 61 -2.96 -19.85 -18.51
N LYS A 62 -3.21 -21.04 -19.08
CA LYS A 62 -4.56 -21.49 -19.47
C LYS A 62 -5.52 -21.71 -18.29
N ASN A 63 -5.04 -21.90 -17.07
CA ASN A 63 -5.92 -22.22 -15.93
C ASN A 63 -6.47 -21.00 -15.17
N ILE A 64 -5.88 -19.81 -15.31
CA ILE A 64 -6.26 -18.63 -14.50
C ILE A 64 -7.15 -17.64 -15.25
N LEU A 65 -7.02 -17.56 -16.58
CA LEU A 65 -7.95 -16.76 -17.40
C LEU A 65 -9.40 -17.21 -17.24
N ASN A 66 -9.65 -18.46 -16.83
CA ASN A 66 -10.98 -18.97 -16.52
C ASN A 66 -11.45 -18.65 -15.08
N GLN A 67 -10.61 -18.08 -14.22
CA GLN A 67 -10.89 -17.80 -12.80
C GLN A 67 -10.96 -16.31 -12.44
N LEU A 68 -10.55 -15.40 -13.33
CA LEU A 68 -10.57 -13.96 -13.07
C LEU A 68 -11.90 -13.34 -13.54
N ASN A 69 -12.63 -12.83 -12.56
CA ASN A 69 -13.94 -12.17 -12.64
C ASN A 69 -13.94 -10.98 -13.64
N PRO A 70 -14.93 -10.82 -14.54
CA PRO A 70 -14.97 -9.77 -15.57
C PRO A 70 -15.16 -8.31 -15.08
N PHE A 71 -14.90 -8.01 -13.80
CA PHE A 71 -15.17 -6.69 -13.19
C PHE A 71 -13.92 -5.83 -12.93
N ALA A 72 -12.74 -6.17 -13.47
CA ALA A 72 -11.58 -5.31 -13.41
C ALA A 72 -11.78 -4.07 -14.32
N GLN A 73 -12.24 -2.98 -13.70
CA GLN A 73 -12.39 -1.67 -14.35
C GLN A 73 -11.06 -1.14 -14.90
N GLN A 74 -11.19 -0.27 -15.90
CA GLN A 74 -10.14 0.23 -16.78
C GLN A 74 -8.81 0.55 -16.08
N PRO A 75 -7.67 0.15 -16.69
CA PRO A 75 -6.37 0.49 -16.17
C PRO A 75 -6.20 2.02 -16.23
N SER A 76 -5.88 2.63 -15.09
CA SER A 76 -5.05 3.84 -15.08
C SER A 76 -3.78 3.53 -15.88
N GLN A 77 -2.99 4.53 -16.27
CA GLN A 77 -1.76 4.34 -17.06
C GLN A 77 -0.63 3.58 -16.32
N GLU A 78 -0.94 2.52 -15.58
CA GLU A 78 -0.01 1.48 -15.18
C GLU A 78 0.63 0.87 -16.43
N SER A 79 1.91 0.52 -16.31
CA SER A 79 2.70 -0.02 -17.41
C SER A 79 1.96 -1.17 -18.10
N LYS A 80 1.90 -1.14 -19.43
CA LYS A 80 1.34 -2.23 -20.25
C LYS A 80 1.92 -3.61 -19.92
N TYR A 81 3.08 -3.64 -19.26
CA TYR A 81 3.81 -4.81 -18.83
C TYR A 81 3.84 -4.94 -17.30
N SER A 82 3.67 -6.16 -16.83
CA SER A 82 3.89 -6.57 -15.43
C SER A 82 5.38 -6.53 -15.06
N ASP A 83 5.68 -6.48 -13.75
CA ASP A 83 7.07 -6.47 -13.26
C ASP A 83 7.84 -7.72 -13.69
N VAL A 84 7.14 -8.86 -13.79
CA VAL A 84 7.69 -10.13 -14.26
C VAL A 84 8.12 -10.04 -15.73
N GLU A 85 7.30 -9.45 -16.59
CA GLU A 85 7.64 -9.27 -18.01
C GLU A 85 8.82 -8.30 -18.18
N VAL A 86 8.83 -7.21 -17.41
CA VAL A 86 9.97 -6.28 -17.38
C VAL A 86 11.23 -7.02 -16.93
N LEU A 87 11.17 -7.79 -15.85
CA LEU A 87 12.30 -8.58 -15.36
C LEU A 87 12.83 -9.54 -16.41
N LEU A 88 11.96 -10.36 -17.01
CA LEU A 88 12.37 -11.36 -18.01
C LEU A 88 12.89 -10.73 -19.31
N SER A 89 12.47 -9.50 -19.65
CA SER A 89 13.02 -8.76 -20.79
C SER A 89 14.44 -8.26 -20.54
N MET A 90 14.77 -7.90 -19.30
CA MET A 90 16.09 -7.40 -18.89
C MET A 90 17.04 -8.54 -18.51
N HIS A 91 16.49 -9.63 -17.97
CA HIS A 91 17.21 -10.77 -17.41
C HIS A 91 16.53 -12.09 -17.80
N PRO A 92 16.68 -12.57 -19.05
CA PRO A 92 16.12 -13.85 -19.48
C PRO A 92 16.58 -15.04 -18.62
N GLU A 93 17.76 -14.94 -17.99
CA GLU A 93 18.33 -15.91 -17.06
C GLU A 93 17.63 -15.94 -15.69
N ALA A 94 16.74 -14.99 -15.38
CA ALA A 94 16.04 -14.91 -14.10
C ALA A 94 15.19 -16.14 -13.78
N LYS A 95 14.82 -16.93 -14.80
CA LYS A 95 14.13 -18.23 -14.65
C LYS A 95 14.90 -19.25 -13.80
N ASN A 96 16.21 -19.06 -13.68
CA ASN A 96 17.11 -19.93 -12.92
C ASN A 96 17.56 -19.30 -11.60
N TRP A 97 17.04 -18.13 -11.23
CA TRP A 97 17.41 -17.45 -9.99
C TRP A 97 16.71 -18.08 -8.79
N SER A 98 17.30 -17.90 -7.60
CA SER A 98 16.60 -18.22 -6.36
C SER A 98 15.39 -17.29 -6.16
N ARG A 99 14.38 -17.74 -5.43
CA ARG A 99 13.19 -16.95 -5.08
C ARG A 99 13.57 -15.58 -4.51
N ALA A 100 14.47 -15.54 -3.52
CA ALA A 100 14.96 -14.30 -2.92
C ALA A 100 15.55 -13.33 -3.96
N LYS A 101 16.37 -13.84 -4.89
CA LYS A 101 16.97 -13.01 -5.94
C LYS A 101 15.93 -12.48 -6.94
N VAL A 102 14.94 -13.31 -7.31
CA VAL A 102 13.80 -12.87 -8.13
C VAL A 102 13.03 -11.75 -7.44
N VAL A 103 12.66 -11.93 -6.17
CA VAL A 103 11.92 -10.92 -5.40
C VAL A 103 12.71 -9.61 -5.26
N GLN A 104 14.00 -9.68 -4.96
CA GLN A 104 14.85 -8.48 -4.88
C GLN A 104 14.89 -7.71 -6.20
N ALA A 105 14.96 -8.41 -7.33
CA ALA A 105 14.93 -7.77 -8.64
C ALA A 105 13.55 -7.15 -8.95
N LEU A 106 12.46 -7.83 -8.61
CA LEU A 106 11.10 -7.28 -8.73
C LEU A 106 10.92 -6.03 -7.84
N ASN A 107 11.45 -6.03 -6.62
CA ASN A 107 11.42 -4.85 -5.74
C ASN A 107 12.17 -3.67 -6.37
N LYS A 108 13.34 -3.91 -6.96
CA LYS A 108 14.08 -2.86 -7.67
C LYS A 108 13.24 -2.26 -8.81
N ILE A 109 12.56 -3.09 -9.60
CA ILE A 109 11.65 -2.63 -10.66
C ILE A 109 10.51 -1.79 -10.07
N THR A 110 9.86 -2.26 -8.99
CA THR A 110 8.82 -1.50 -8.28
C THR A 110 9.31 -0.12 -7.86
N PHE A 111 10.48 -0.02 -7.24
CA PHE A 111 11.01 1.25 -6.73
C PHE A 111 11.48 2.18 -7.84
N ASP A 112 12.09 1.65 -8.90
CA ASP A 112 12.46 2.44 -10.08
C ASP A 112 11.23 3.02 -10.78
N ARG A 113 10.12 2.27 -10.82
CA ARG A 113 8.86 2.74 -11.40
C ARG A 113 8.26 3.89 -10.60
N ILE A 114 8.12 3.76 -9.28
CA ILE A 114 7.51 4.85 -8.48
C ILE A 114 8.37 6.12 -8.48
N LYS A 115 9.71 6.00 -8.50
CA LYS A 115 10.63 7.15 -8.63
C LYS A 115 10.40 7.93 -9.93
N LYS A 116 10.05 7.24 -11.00
CA LYS A 116 9.79 7.83 -12.33
C LYS A 116 8.35 8.27 -12.51
N TYR A 117 7.42 7.77 -11.71
CA TYR A 117 6.00 8.06 -11.83
C TYR A 117 5.72 9.52 -11.47
N GLN A 118 5.05 10.22 -12.40
CA GLN A 118 4.68 11.63 -12.30
C GLN A 118 3.15 11.72 -12.47
N PRO A 119 2.39 11.93 -11.39
CA PRO A 119 0.93 12.04 -11.44
C PRO A 119 0.51 13.45 -11.91
N ILE A 120 1.00 13.88 -13.08
CA ILE A 120 0.68 15.21 -13.61
C ILE A 120 -0.61 15.08 -14.43
N ASP A 121 -1.72 15.47 -13.82
CA ASP A 121 -2.97 15.74 -14.54
C ASP A 121 -3.16 17.27 -14.62
N PRO A 122 -2.94 17.90 -15.79
CA PRO A 122 -3.11 19.34 -15.94
C PRO A 122 -4.58 19.79 -15.79
N THR A 123 -5.54 18.86 -15.85
CA THR A 123 -6.96 19.13 -15.67
C THR A 123 -7.38 19.05 -14.21
N ASP A 124 -6.60 18.39 -13.35
CA ASP A 124 -6.91 18.25 -11.94
C ASP A 124 -6.57 19.53 -11.16
N LYS A 125 -7.54 19.99 -10.37
CA LYS A 125 -7.46 21.14 -9.46
C LYS A 125 -6.89 20.76 -8.10
N ARG A 126 -6.47 19.51 -7.91
CA ARG A 126 -5.84 19.00 -6.70
C ARG A 126 -4.32 19.19 -6.74
N LEU A 127 -3.70 18.96 -5.59
CA LEU A 127 -2.26 19.12 -5.38
C LEU A 127 -1.53 17.85 -5.82
N ASP A 128 -0.58 17.97 -6.76
CA ASP A 128 0.22 16.84 -7.25
C ASP A 128 1.35 16.43 -6.25
N GLY A 129 1.40 17.12 -5.11
CA GLY A 129 2.32 16.88 -4.00
C GLY A 129 2.09 17.84 -2.83
N ILE A 130 2.77 17.59 -1.72
CA ILE A 130 2.73 18.45 -0.52
C ILE A 130 4.13 18.77 0.02
N ASP A 131 4.23 19.77 0.89
CA ASP A 131 5.48 20.04 1.59
C ASP A 131 5.79 18.93 2.61
N ALA A 132 7.08 18.64 2.79
CA ALA A 132 7.54 17.66 3.77
C ALA A 132 7.05 17.98 5.19
N LYS A 133 6.91 19.26 5.55
CA LYS A 133 6.36 19.70 6.84
C LYS A 133 4.90 19.26 7.02
N VAL A 134 4.09 19.33 5.97
CA VAL A 134 2.68 18.89 6.01
C VAL A 134 2.63 17.37 6.11
N ALA A 135 3.45 16.65 5.34
CA ALA A 135 3.53 15.19 5.44
C ALA A 135 3.96 14.73 6.85
N GLN A 136 4.92 15.42 7.47
CA GLN A 136 5.35 15.13 8.84
C GLN A 136 4.25 15.46 9.85
N ALA A 137 3.51 16.55 9.68
CA ALA A 137 2.36 16.86 10.55
C ALA A 137 1.26 15.77 10.47
N VAL A 138 1.01 15.21 9.28
CA VAL A 138 0.10 14.06 9.13
C VAL A 138 0.64 12.83 9.85
N LEU A 139 1.95 12.56 9.77
CA LEU A 139 2.60 11.49 10.54
C LEU A 139 2.43 11.71 12.05
N ASP A 140 2.79 12.88 12.54
CA ASP A 140 2.76 13.21 13.96
C ASP A 140 1.33 13.16 14.53
N SER A 141 0.33 13.50 13.71
CA SER A 141 -1.08 13.44 14.11
C SER A 141 -1.55 12.02 14.47
N LEU A 142 -0.87 10.97 14.00
CA LEU A 142 -1.17 9.59 14.39
C LEU A 142 -0.81 9.30 15.84
N ASN A 143 0.12 10.01 16.47
CA ASN A 143 0.57 9.69 17.83
C ASN A 143 -0.57 9.85 18.86
N ASP A 144 -1.38 10.90 18.68
CA ASP A 144 -2.45 11.28 19.61
C ASP A 144 -3.86 11.19 18.99
N HIS A 145 -4.00 10.61 17.80
CA HIS A 145 -5.31 10.48 17.16
C HIS A 145 -6.25 9.64 18.04
N PRO A 146 -7.49 10.08 18.32
CA PRO A 146 -8.42 9.39 19.23
C PRO A 146 -8.99 8.07 18.68
N VAL A 147 -8.50 7.60 17.54
CA VAL A 147 -8.96 6.39 16.83
C VAL A 147 -7.77 5.68 16.20
N ALA A 148 -7.02 6.39 15.34
CA ALA A 148 -5.94 5.81 14.54
C ALA A 148 -4.57 5.74 15.24
N SER A 149 -4.42 6.28 16.45
CA SER A 149 -3.16 6.10 17.20
C SER A 149 -2.97 4.65 17.58
N GLN A 150 -1.71 4.20 17.59
CA GLN A 150 -1.38 2.82 17.91
C GLN A 150 -1.88 2.43 19.31
N SER A 151 -1.66 3.30 20.30
CA SER A 151 -2.10 3.05 21.68
C SER A 151 -3.62 2.92 21.83
N VAL A 152 -4.39 3.64 21.02
CA VAL A 152 -5.85 3.54 21.01
C VAL A 152 -6.32 2.35 20.19
N SER A 153 -5.75 2.13 19.00
CA SER A 153 -6.11 1.01 18.12
C SER A 153 -5.95 -0.33 18.82
N ASP A 154 -4.79 -0.51 19.44
CA ASP A 154 -4.36 -1.78 20.03
C ASP A 154 -5.15 -2.09 21.32
N ARG A 155 -5.67 -1.06 22.00
CA ARG A 155 -6.46 -1.23 23.24
C ARG A 155 -7.95 -1.34 23.00
N LYS A 156 -8.51 -0.54 22.10
CA LYS A 156 -9.98 -0.41 21.93
C LYS A 156 -10.54 -1.35 20.85
N TYR A 157 -9.80 -1.54 19.77
CA TYR A 157 -10.34 -2.18 18.57
C TYR A 157 -9.70 -3.55 18.27
N GLU A 158 -8.53 -3.83 18.83
CA GLU A 158 -7.87 -5.12 18.70
C GLU A 158 -8.70 -6.27 19.30
N GLN A 159 -8.61 -7.46 18.72
CA GLN A 159 -9.34 -8.66 19.17
C GLN A 159 -8.46 -9.55 20.06
N THR A 160 -7.70 -8.93 20.96
CA THR A 160 -6.74 -9.64 21.83
C THR A 160 -7.40 -10.67 22.73
N GLU A 161 -8.65 -10.44 23.16
CA GLU A 161 -9.41 -11.39 23.98
C GLU A 161 -9.71 -12.71 23.23
N LYS A 162 -9.58 -12.72 21.90
CA LYS A 162 -9.72 -13.90 21.04
C LYS A 162 -8.37 -14.44 20.56
N GLY A 163 -7.25 -13.91 21.07
CA GLY A 163 -5.90 -14.26 20.63
C GLY A 163 -5.58 -13.78 19.20
N ILE A 164 -6.30 -12.79 18.69
CA ILE A 164 -6.13 -12.26 17.34
C ILE A 164 -5.46 -10.91 17.45
N ASN A 165 -4.35 -10.76 16.72
CA ASN A 165 -3.71 -9.47 16.49
C ASN A 165 -3.88 -9.13 15.02
N ILE A 166 -4.79 -8.21 14.74
CA ILE A 166 -5.14 -7.74 13.40
C ILE A 166 -3.98 -6.92 12.84
N GLY A 167 -3.28 -6.19 13.70
CA GLY A 167 -2.30 -5.20 13.29
C GLY A 167 -3.00 -4.08 12.52
N TYR A 168 -3.36 -3.00 13.21
CA TYR A 168 -4.08 -1.86 12.59
C TYR A 168 -3.25 -1.04 11.60
N CYS A 169 -2.20 -1.61 10.99
CA CYS A 169 -1.40 -0.94 9.96
C CYS A 169 -2.27 -0.48 8.78
N PHE A 170 -3.21 -1.31 8.33
CA PHE A 170 -4.17 -0.92 7.29
C PHE A 170 -5.08 0.24 7.74
N GLY A 171 -5.59 0.21 8.98
CA GLY A 171 -6.42 1.28 9.53
C GLY A 171 -5.67 2.63 9.59
N ARG A 172 -4.38 2.60 9.95
CA ARG A 172 -3.50 3.78 9.95
C ARG A 172 -3.19 4.27 8.54
N ALA A 173 -2.88 3.36 7.61
CA ALA A 173 -2.71 3.71 6.21
C ALA A 173 -3.99 4.35 5.63
N PHE A 174 -5.17 3.82 5.97
CA PHE A 174 -6.47 4.38 5.60
C PHE A 174 -6.65 5.80 6.14
N TYR A 175 -6.38 6.04 7.42
CA TYR A 175 -6.42 7.39 8.00
C TYR A 175 -5.54 8.36 7.21
N VAL A 176 -4.27 8.00 6.95
CA VAL A 176 -3.34 8.88 6.21
C VAL A 176 -3.88 9.16 4.81
N HIS A 177 -4.41 8.16 4.12
CA HIS A 177 -4.99 8.33 2.79
C HIS A 177 -6.17 9.32 2.80
N GLU A 178 -7.15 9.13 3.68
CA GLU A 178 -8.31 10.04 3.80
C GLU A 178 -7.88 11.45 4.23
N MET A 179 -6.88 11.55 5.11
CA MET A 179 -6.31 12.83 5.54
C MET A 179 -5.70 13.59 4.36
N LEU A 180 -4.87 12.93 3.55
CA LEU A 180 -4.26 13.53 2.36
C LEU A 180 -5.31 13.93 1.32
N LEU A 181 -6.34 13.11 1.11
CA LEU A 181 -7.46 13.49 0.25
C LEU A 181 -8.16 14.75 0.76
N ARG A 182 -8.32 14.89 2.07
CA ARG A 182 -8.96 16.07 2.69
C ARG A 182 -8.12 17.34 2.55
N LEU A 183 -6.79 17.20 2.65
CA LEU A 183 -5.82 18.24 2.32
C LEU A 183 -5.80 18.63 0.83
N GLY A 184 -6.62 17.97 0.00
CA GLY A 184 -6.74 18.29 -1.42
C GLY A 184 -5.63 17.72 -2.27
N VAL A 185 -4.89 16.73 -1.77
CA VAL A 185 -3.89 15.98 -2.56
C VAL A 185 -4.62 15.15 -3.61
N ASP A 186 -4.11 15.15 -4.83
CA ASP A 186 -4.60 14.34 -5.95
C ASP A 186 -4.47 12.84 -5.61
N GLU A 187 -5.44 12.02 -6.07
CA GLU A 187 -5.45 10.59 -5.76
C GLU A 187 -4.26 9.85 -6.39
N ASN A 188 -3.79 10.28 -7.56
CA ASN A 188 -2.62 9.69 -8.20
C ASN A 188 -1.32 10.07 -7.46
N SER A 189 -1.34 11.13 -6.66
CA SER A 189 -0.24 11.57 -5.81
C SER A 189 -0.18 10.89 -4.44
N ILE A 190 -1.08 9.94 -4.21
CA ILE A 190 -1.14 9.09 -3.00
C ILE A 190 -1.10 7.63 -3.43
N LYS A 191 -0.22 6.83 -2.82
CA LYS A 191 -0.15 5.39 -3.07
C LYS A 191 -0.14 4.63 -1.75
N LYS A 192 -0.35 3.32 -1.80
CA LYS A 192 0.01 2.43 -0.69
C LYS A 192 1.23 1.64 -1.03
N ILE A 193 2.07 1.40 -0.02
CA ILE A 193 3.18 0.47 -0.09
C ILE A 193 2.92 -0.70 0.83
N TRP A 194 3.21 -1.89 0.31
CA TRP A 194 3.02 -3.15 1.00
C TRP A 194 4.35 -3.87 1.06
N ALA A 195 4.77 -4.29 2.25
CA ALA A 195 5.78 -5.31 2.44
C ALA A 195 5.06 -6.63 2.64
N VAL A 196 5.34 -7.65 1.83
CA VAL A 196 4.60 -8.92 1.81
C VAL A 196 5.57 -10.09 1.84
N GLY A 197 5.41 -10.96 2.82
CA GLY A 197 6.32 -12.05 3.15
C GLY A 197 6.41 -12.22 4.66
N GLU A 198 6.97 -13.35 5.09
CA GLU A 198 7.15 -13.64 6.51
C GLU A 198 8.11 -12.64 7.15
N MET A 199 7.66 -11.93 8.18
CA MET A 199 8.47 -11.00 8.99
C MET A 199 8.36 -11.42 10.44
N ASN A 200 9.49 -11.46 11.14
CA ASN A 200 9.56 -11.88 12.53
C ASN A 200 10.26 -10.80 13.35
N SER A 201 9.57 -10.30 14.37
CA SER A 201 10.07 -9.29 15.30
C SER A 201 9.82 -9.75 16.74
N GLY A 202 10.88 -10.29 17.35
CA GLY A 202 10.78 -11.01 18.63
C GLY A 202 9.88 -12.24 18.53
N ASP A 203 8.86 -12.32 19.39
CA ASP A 203 7.87 -13.41 19.40
C ASP A 203 6.66 -13.14 18.48
N ILE A 204 6.69 -12.02 17.76
CA ILE A 204 5.60 -11.61 16.88
C ILE A 204 6.01 -11.90 15.44
N SER A 205 5.08 -12.45 14.68
CA SER A 205 5.27 -12.74 13.26
C SER A 205 4.11 -12.16 12.45
N TRP A 206 4.47 -11.49 11.37
CA TRP A 206 3.55 -10.82 10.45
C TRP A 206 3.80 -11.30 9.03
N GLN A 207 2.77 -11.31 8.19
CA GLN A 207 2.89 -11.72 6.78
C GLN A 207 2.89 -10.53 5.83
N PHE A 208 2.50 -9.37 6.32
CA PHE A 208 2.57 -8.14 5.58
C PHE A 208 2.56 -6.94 6.52
N HIS A 209 2.98 -5.81 5.97
CA HIS A 209 2.78 -4.49 6.57
C HIS A 209 2.42 -3.51 5.46
N VAL A 210 1.64 -2.47 5.80
CA VAL A 210 1.16 -1.49 4.83
C VAL A 210 1.26 -0.08 5.40
N ALA A 211 1.65 0.84 4.54
CA ALA A 211 1.67 2.27 4.83
C ALA A 211 1.19 3.07 3.60
N THR A 212 0.90 4.34 3.83
CA THR A 212 0.53 5.28 2.77
C THR A 212 1.74 6.10 2.36
N MET A 213 1.93 6.25 1.05
CA MET A 213 2.96 7.09 0.45
C MET A 213 2.33 8.32 -0.16
N VAL A 214 3.07 9.42 -0.16
CA VAL A 214 2.67 10.67 -0.81
C VAL A 214 3.84 11.28 -1.57
N ARG A 215 3.52 11.93 -2.69
CA ARG A 215 4.50 12.73 -3.44
C ARG A 215 4.70 14.09 -2.77
N LEU A 216 5.94 14.53 -2.66
CA LEU A 216 6.30 15.84 -2.17
C LEU A 216 6.38 16.86 -3.31
N ASN A 217 6.34 18.15 -2.98
CA ASN A 217 6.49 19.25 -3.94
C ASN A 217 7.83 19.23 -4.70
N ASP A 218 8.87 18.61 -4.15
CA ASP A 218 10.16 18.41 -4.82
C ASP A 218 10.18 17.18 -5.78
N GLY A 219 9.04 16.51 -5.92
CA GLY A 219 8.84 15.35 -6.78
C GLY A 219 9.24 14.01 -6.16
N LYS A 220 9.79 13.98 -4.94
CA LYS A 220 10.13 12.74 -4.24
C LYS A 220 8.90 12.07 -3.64
N TRP A 221 8.95 10.74 -3.51
CA TRP A 221 7.94 9.97 -2.78
C TRP A 221 8.44 9.65 -1.38
N VAL A 222 7.59 9.91 -0.38
CA VAL A 222 7.85 9.55 1.03
C VAL A 222 6.74 8.66 1.57
N VAL A 223 7.10 7.77 2.49
CA VAL A 223 6.19 6.91 3.24
C VAL A 223 5.84 7.59 4.56
N ILE A 224 4.55 7.63 4.89
CA ILE A 224 4.01 8.09 6.17
C ILE A 224 3.61 6.85 6.97
N ASP A 225 4.46 6.48 7.92
CA ASP A 225 4.26 5.31 8.76
C ASP A 225 4.75 5.59 10.19
N PRO A 226 3.85 5.53 11.19
CA PRO A 226 4.22 5.79 12.59
C PRO A 226 5.18 4.75 13.16
N ILE A 227 5.28 3.55 12.55
CA ILE A 227 6.24 2.54 13.03
C ILE A 227 7.69 3.05 12.93
N LEU A 228 8.02 3.80 11.87
CA LEU A 228 9.36 4.38 11.71
C LEU A 228 9.51 5.77 12.34
N GLY A 229 8.39 6.43 12.70
CA GLY A 229 8.38 7.74 13.35
C GLY A 229 8.95 8.91 12.54
N ARG A 230 9.34 8.69 11.29
CA ARG A 230 9.92 9.70 10.40
C ARG A 230 9.55 9.44 8.94
N LEU A 231 9.50 10.50 8.13
CA LEU A 231 9.34 10.38 6.68
C LEU A 231 10.57 9.72 6.05
N VAL A 232 10.34 8.66 5.26
CA VAL A 232 11.42 7.92 4.60
C VAL A 232 11.05 7.62 3.15
N SER A 233 12.03 7.29 2.32
CA SER A 233 11.77 6.79 0.96
C SER A 233 11.13 5.39 0.99
N ALA A 234 10.48 5.00 -0.10
CA ALA A 234 9.92 3.65 -0.28
C ALA A 234 10.95 2.53 -0.06
N GLU A 235 12.16 2.70 -0.60
CA GLU A 235 13.26 1.74 -0.48
C GLU A 235 13.75 1.63 0.95
N HIS A 236 13.91 2.76 1.63
CA HIS A 236 14.34 2.76 3.03
C HIS A 236 13.28 2.13 3.93
N TRP A 237 12.01 2.48 3.73
CA TRP A 237 10.90 1.85 4.45
C TRP A 237 10.92 0.32 4.30
N HIS A 238 10.99 -0.18 3.07
CA HIS A 238 11.04 -1.62 2.81
C HIS A 238 12.27 -2.29 3.41
N LYS A 239 13.43 -1.62 3.36
CA LYS A 239 14.68 -2.12 3.95
C LYS A 239 14.58 -2.33 5.46
N GLU A 240 13.84 -1.51 6.19
CA GLU A 240 13.62 -1.71 7.63
C GLU A 240 12.87 -3.03 7.88
N PHE A 241 11.76 -3.27 7.18
CA PHE A 241 11.01 -4.53 7.31
C PHE A 241 11.73 -5.75 6.74
N ALA A 242 12.58 -5.57 5.73
CA ALA A 242 13.40 -6.65 5.18
C ALA A 242 14.40 -7.23 6.19
N GLN A 243 14.76 -6.47 7.24
CA GLN A 243 15.60 -6.98 8.33
C GLN A 243 14.86 -8.03 9.18
N GLU A 244 13.54 -8.00 9.18
CA GLU A 244 12.69 -8.96 9.91
C GLU A 244 12.35 -10.20 9.04
N ASN A 245 12.73 -10.22 7.77
CA ASN A 245 12.47 -11.31 6.83
C ASN A 245 13.71 -12.20 6.66
N SER A 246 13.73 -13.34 7.37
CA SER A 246 14.87 -14.27 7.37
C SER A 246 15.10 -14.99 6.03
N THR A 247 14.07 -15.10 5.20
CA THR A 247 14.09 -15.79 3.90
C THR A 247 14.65 -14.93 2.77
N GLY A 248 14.76 -13.61 2.96
CA GLY A 248 15.28 -12.65 1.98
C GLY A 248 14.37 -12.43 0.76
N ASP A 249 13.10 -12.83 0.84
CA ASP A 249 12.09 -12.78 -0.21
C ASP A 249 10.88 -11.90 0.13
N LEU A 250 11.07 -10.90 1.00
CA LEU A 250 10.07 -9.87 1.28
C LEU A 250 9.79 -9.02 0.03
N ARG A 251 8.60 -9.14 -0.53
CA ARG A 251 8.16 -8.46 -1.75
C ARG A 251 7.50 -7.12 -1.45
N ALA A 252 7.85 -6.10 -2.22
CA ALA A 252 7.30 -4.75 -2.14
C ALA A 252 6.26 -4.52 -3.25
N TYR A 253 5.02 -4.21 -2.88
CA TYR A 253 4.01 -3.76 -3.84
C TYR A 253 3.69 -2.29 -3.62
N ILE A 254 3.39 -1.58 -4.71
CA ILE A 254 2.87 -0.22 -4.65
C ILE A 254 1.56 -0.19 -5.42
N THR A 255 0.48 0.23 -4.78
CA THR A 255 -0.87 0.20 -5.33
C THR A 255 -1.54 1.57 -5.23
N GLU A 256 -2.67 1.74 -5.91
CA GLU A 256 -3.58 2.86 -5.63
C GLU A 256 -3.97 2.90 -4.15
N ALA A 257 -4.05 4.10 -3.58
CA ALA A 257 -4.28 4.29 -2.16
C ALA A 257 -5.68 3.86 -1.71
N ASN A 258 -6.67 3.86 -2.60
CA ASN A 258 -8.04 3.43 -2.32
C ASN A 258 -8.25 1.91 -2.34
N LYS A 259 -7.21 1.09 -2.60
CA LYS A 259 -7.34 -0.37 -2.58
C LYS A 259 -7.25 -0.95 -1.18
N PHE A 260 -8.08 -1.95 -0.90
CA PHE A 260 -8.05 -2.69 0.37
C PHE A 260 -6.90 -3.73 0.42
N GLY A 261 -6.45 -4.22 -0.73
CA GLY A 261 -5.38 -5.23 -0.89
C GLY A 261 -4.81 -5.22 -2.31
N GLY A 262 -4.05 -6.25 -2.70
CA GLY A 262 -3.40 -6.32 -4.01
C GLY A 262 -4.39 -6.50 -5.16
N SER A 263 -5.32 -7.46 -5.04
CA SER A 263 -6.37 -7.73 -6.02
C SER A 263 -7.72 -7.12 -5.65
N ALA A 264 -7.93 -6.81 -4.36
CA ALA A 264 -9.16 -6.18 -3.90
C ALA A 264 -9.34 -4.81 -4.57
N GLY A 265 -10.59 -4.54 -4.97
CA GLY A 265 -10.98 -3.26 -5.57
C GLY A 265 -10.88 -2.08 -4.61
N ARG A 266 -11.48 -0.96 -5.01
CA ARG A 266 -11.65 0.22 -4.14
C ARG A 266 -12.34 -0.18 -2.84
N TYR A 267 -12.10 0.59 -1.78
CA TYR A 267 -12.78 0.41 -0.50
C TYR A 267 -14.28 0.19 -0.66
N ASP A 268 -14.76 -0.95 -0.19
CA ASP A 268 -16.19 -1.22 -0.07
C ASP A 268 -16.64 -1.02 1.39
N PRO A 269 -17.80 -0.39 1.64
CA PRO A 269 -18.32 -0.21 2.99
C PRO A 269 -18.37 -1.49 3.83
N LYS A 270 -18.66 -2.64 3.23
CA LYS A 270 -18.69 -3.93 3.95
C LYS A 270 -17.28 -4.40 4.33
N GLN A 271 -16.28 -4.21 3.46
CA GLN A 271 -14.88 -4.53 3.79
C GLN A 271 -14.38 -3.71 4.98
N LEU A 272 -14.83 -2.46 5.08
CA LEU A 272 -14.54 -1.56 6.19
C LEU A 272 -15.44 -1.80 7.42
N GLY A 273 -16.32 -2.80 7.39
CA GLY A 273 -17.23 -3.10 8.50
C GLY A 273 -18.30 -2.04 8.75
N LEU A 274 -18.50 -1.09 7.83
CA LEU A 274 -19.44 0.01 8.01
C LEU A 274 -20.87 -0.53 8.04
N ARG A 275 -21.66 0.02 8.98
CA ARG A 275 -23.07 -0.35 9.22
C ARG A 275 -23.27 -1.80 9.68
N LEU A 276 -22.20 -2.48 10.09
CA LEU A 276 -22.30 -3.75 10.79
C LEU A 276 -22.52 -3.50 12.29
N ASP A 277 -23.12 -4.49 12.95
CA ASP A 277 -23.13 -4.54 14.40
C ASP A 277 -21.69 -4.72 14.93
N VAL A 278 -21.35 -4.10 16.07
CA VAL A 278 -19.98 -4.14 16.62
C VAL A 278 -19.49 -5.56 16.89
N HIS A 279 -20.38 -6.49 17.24
CA HIS A 279 -20.03 -7.89 17.48
C HIS A 279 -19.91 -8.71 16.19
N ARG A 280 -20.20 -8.10 15.03
CA ARG A 280 -20.08 -8.64 13.67
C ARG A 280 -19.03 -7.92 12.84
N ASP A 281 -18.53 -6.78 13.31
CA ASP A 281 -17.44 -6.04 12.69
C ASP A 281 -16.09 -6.55 13.21
N PHE A 282 -15.28 -7.08 12.30
CA PHE A 282 -13.92 -7.50 12.61
C PHE A 282 -13.04 -6.35 13.14
N TYR A 283 -13.34 -5.12 12.74
CA TYR A 283 -12.62 -3.92 13.17
C TYR A 283 -13.28 -3.20 14.36
N LYS A 284 -14.28 -3.81 15.03
CA LYS A 284 -14.96 -3.27 16.22
C LYS A 284 -15.37 -1.79 16.10
N ASN A 285 -15.95 -1.39 14.96
CA ASN A 285 -16.33 -0.03 14.60
C ASN A 285 -15.17 0.96 14.38
N PHE A 286 -13.92 0.52 14.23
CA PHE A 286 -12.78 1.41 13.97
C PHE A 286 -13.04 2.38 12.82
N PHE A 287 -13.48 1.87 11.66
CA PHE A 287 -13.73 2.72 10.48
C PHE A 287 -14.97 3.60 10.64
N THR A 288 -15.98 3.13 11.37
CA THR A 288 -17.16 3.93 11.73
C THR A 288 -16.76 5.14 12.58
N ASP A 289 -15.97 4.92 13.63
CA ASP A 289 -15.47 5.98 14.52
C ASP A 289 -14.53 6.94 13.77
N LEU A 290 -13.67 6.41 12.89
CA LEU A 290 -12.75 7.20 12.08
C LEU A 290 -13.48 8.12 11.10
N GLN A 291 -14.51 7.61 10.41
CA GLN A 291 -15.34 8.43 9.52
C GLN A 291 -16.14 9.48 10.29
N ALA A 292 -16.65 9.15 11.48
CA ALA A 292 -17.30 10.12 12.35
C ALA A 292 -16.34 11.26 12.75
N TRP A 293 -15.08 10.92 13.05
CA TRP A 293 -14.03 11.90 13.32
C TRP A 293 -13.79 12.82 12.12
N PHE A 294 -13.62 12.28 10.90
CA PHE A 294 -13.43 13.10 9.69
C PHE A 294 -14.63 14.00 9.39
N LYS A 295 -15.85 13.54 9.68
CA LYS A 295 -17.07 14.36 9.54
C LYS A 295 -17.08 15.54 10.52
N PHE A 296 -16.61 15.30 11.75
CA PHE A 296 -16.49 16.35 12.77
C PHE A 296 -15.41 17.37 12.42
N TYR A 297 -14.22 16.91 11.99
CA TYR A 297 -13.12 17.77 11.52
C TYR A 297 -13.28 18.15 10.03
N SER A 298 -14.51 18.53 9.65
CA SER A 298 -14.80 18.82 8.26
C SER A 298 -14.35 20.22 7.80
N ASP A 299 -14.07 21.11 8.74
CA ASP A 299 -13.65 22.48 8.50
C ASP A 299 -12.11 22.61 8.44
N ASP A 300 -11.60 23.37 7.46
CA ASP A 300 -10.17 23.55 7.23
C ASP A 300 -9.45 24.20 8.42
N LYS A 301 -10.13 25.08 9.17
CA LYS A 301 -9.54 25.72 10.35
C LYS A 301 -9.42 24.73 11.51
N ALA A 302 -10.43 23.89 11.74
CA ALA A 302 -10.35 22.80 12.71
C ALA A 302 -9.22 21.82 12.35
N LEU A 303 -9.10 21.47 11.06
CA LEU A 303 -8.05 20.58 10.58
C LEU A 303 -6.65 21.20 10.71
N SER A 304 -6.49 22.48 10.34
CA SER A 304 -5.24 23.23 10.50
C SER A 304 -4.78 23.25 11.95
N LYS A 305 -5.71 23.51 12.88
CA LYS A 305 -5.44 23.50 14.32
C LYS A 305 -5.02 22.12 14.80
N PHE A 306 -5.68 21.06 14.32
CA PHE A 306 -5.36 19.69 14.70
C PHE A 306 -3.96 19.27 14.21
N LEU A 307 -3.61 19.59 12.96
CA LEU A 307 -2.30 19.25 12.39
C LEU A 307 -1.18 20.21 12.82
N GLY A 308 -1.50 21.39 13.36
CA GLY A 308 -0.51 22.41 13.69
C GLY A 308 0.19 23.03 12.48
N VAL A 309 -0.43 22.95 11.29
CA VAL A 309 0.10 23.51 10.04
C VAL A 309 -0.99 24.22 9.25
N GLU A 310 -0.61 25.19 8.41
CA GLU A 310 -1.54 25.79 7.45
C GLU A 310 -1.93 24.72 6.40
N ILE A 311 -3.23 24.64 6.10
CA ILE A 311 -3.73 23.72 5.08
C ILE A 311 -3.27 24.24 3.70
N PRO A 312 -2.63 23.39 2.88
CA PRO A 312 -2.25 23.78 1.52
C PRO A 312 -3.43 24.36 0.74
N LYS A 313 -3.23 25.54 0.16
CA LYS A 313 -4.26 26.16 -0.68
C LYS A 313 -4.40 25.36 -1.96
N ARG A 314 -5.63 24.98 -2.29
CA ARG A 314 -5.91 24.33 -3.57
C ARG A 314 -5.60 25.30 -4.71
N PRO A 315 -4.94 24.84 -5.78
CA PRO A 315 -4.64 25.69 -6.92
C PRO A 315 -5.93 26.32 -7.48
N ASN A 316 -5.92 27.65 -7.67
CA ASN A 316 -7.01 28.33 -8.35
C ASN A 316 -7.03 27.90 -9.82
N SER A 317 -8.19 27.44 -10.30
CA SER A 317 -8.29 26.58 -11.49
C SER A 317 -7.84 27.16 -12.84
N LYS A 318 -7.48 28.44 -12.93
CA LYS A 318 -6.97 29.04 -14.19
C LYS A 318 -5.45 29.13 -14.19
N ASP A 319 -4.87 29.70 -13.14
CA ASP A 319 -3.42 29.89 -13.04
C ASP A 319 -2.69 28.54 -12.88
N SER A 320 -3.33 27.59 -12.20
CA SER A 320 -2.77 26.25 -11.98
C SER A 320 -2.64 25.41 -13.24
N VAL A 321 -3.57 25.53 -14.18
CA VAL A 321 -3.59 24.74 -15.41
C VAL A 321 -2.45 25.17 -16.32
N ILE A 322 -2.23 26.49 -16.43
CA ILE A 322 -1.13 27.05 -17.23
C ILE A 322 0.23 26.64 -16.64
N GLU A 323 0.40 26.77 -15.32
CA GLU A 323 1.66 26.41 -14.66
C GLU A 323 1.95 24.89 -14.75
N LYS A 324 0.94 24.04 -14.54
CA LYS A 324 1.08 22.57 -14.66
C LYS A 324 1.44 22.16 -16.09
N GLU A 325 0.79 22.73 -17.09
CA GLU A 325 1.06 22.43 -18.49
C GLU A 325 2.46 22.89 -18.92
N GLN A 326 2.93 24.03 -18.41
CA GLN A 326 4.29 24.50 -18.65
C GLN A 326 5.34 23.56 -18.03
N LYS A 327 5.18 23.18 -16.75
CA LYS A 327 6.05 22.20 -16.08
C LYS A 327 6.06 20.84 -16.78
N ARG A 328 4.90 20.39 -17.30
CA ARG A 328 4.81 19.16 -18.09
C ARG A 328 5.69 19.23 -19.34
N LYS A 329 5.58 20.31 -20.11
CA LYS A 329 6.39 20.54 -21.32
C LYS A 329 7.89 20.61 -21.01
N GLU A 330 8.27 21.36 -19.98
CA GLU A 330 9.67 21.46 -19.55
C GLU A 330 10.26 20.10 -19.15
N ASN A 331 9.49 19.27 -18.44
CA ASN A 331 9.90 17.92 -18.08
C ASN A 331 10.01 16.98 -19.29
N GLU A 332 9.08 17.08 -20.25
CA GLU A 332 9.15 16.31 -21.50
C GLU A 332 10.37 16.70 -22.33
N GLU A 333 10.68 17.99 -22.46
CA GLU A 333 11.88 18.46 -23.16
C GLU A 333 13.16 18.00 -22.47
N ARG A 334 13.21 18.07 -21.13
CA ARG A 334 14.34 17.57 -20.35
C ARG A 334 14.54 16.07 -20.51
N LEU A 335 13.47 15.29 -20.60
CA LEU A 335 13.53 13.85 -20.84
C LEU A 335 14.00 13.54 -22.27
N LYS A 336 13.46 14.23 -23.28
CA LYS A 336 13.91 14.11 -24.67
C LYS A 336 15.40 14.40 -24.80
N LYS A 337 15.88 15.47 -24.14
CA LYS A 337 17.31 15.81 -24.12
C LYS A 337 18.16 14.70 -23.50
N LYS A 338 17.77 14.16 -22.34
CA LYS A 338 18.49 13.03 -21.71
C LYS A 338 18.56 11.78 -22.59
N ILE A 339 17.50 11.51 -23.36
CA ILE A 339 17.48 10.39 -24.31
C ILE A 339 18.43 10.67 -25.47
N GLN A 340 18.42 11.89 -26.03
CA GLN A 340 19.35 12.27 -27.09
C GLN A 340 20.81 12.18 -26.63
N ASP A 341 21.13 12.77 -25.46
CA ASP A 341 22.47 12.73 -24.87
C ASP A 341 22.95 11.28 -24.66
N TYR A 342 22.04 10.34 -24.34
CA TYR A 342 22.40 8.92 -24.22
C TYR A 342 22.82 8.29 -25.55
N TYR A 343 22.10 8.58 -26.63
CA TYR A 343 22.43 8.05 -27.96
C TYR A 343 23.70 8.69 -28.54
N ASP A 344 23.91 9.99 -28.35
CA ASP A 344 25.09 10.70 -28.82
C ASP A 344 26.39 10.20 -28.15
N ASN A 345 26.29 9.66 -26.93
CA ASN A 345 27.44 9.07 -26.21
C ASN A 345 27.70 7.59 -26.55
N MET A 346 26.85 6.95 -27.37
CA MET A 346 27.06 5.58 -27.85
C MET A 346 27.67 5.51 -29.25
N SER A 347 27.63 6.61 -30.00
CA SER A 347 28.31 6.80 -31.29
C SER A 347 29.70 7.35 -31.10
#